data_AF-M4CR93-F1
#
_entry.id   AF-M4CR93-F1
#
_cell.length_a   1.000
_cell.length_b   1.000
_cell.length_c   1.000
_cell.angle_alpha   90.00
_cell.angle_beta   90.00
_cell.angle_gamma   90.00
#
_symmetry.space_group_name_H-M   'P 1'
#
loop_
_entity.id
_entity.type
_entity.pdbx_description
1 polymer ?
#
loop_
_entity_poly.entity_id
_entity_poly.type
_entity_poly.pdbx_seq_one_letter_code
_entity_poly.pdbx_strand_id
1 'polypeptide(L)'
;MAASLMNRAVSRTETFGAFRLSLNLLRHFSSPAAASPAAENPSSDPIKAKRRKSKKNLIEVAQFLPNWGIGYHMAKAHWNGVSYEITKINLYKDGRHGKAWGIVHKDGLRAAEAPKKISGVHKRCWKYIPNLSKTTPATAPQVEAA
;
A
#
# COMPACT_ATOMS: atom_id res chain seq x y z
N MET A 1 41.68 14.68 43.95
CA MET A 1 42.82 13.95 43.35
C MET A 1 42.26 12.75 42.57
N ALA A 2 42.81 12.53 41.37
CA ALA A 2 42.82 11.34 40.47
C ALA A 2 41.87 10.15 40.78
N ALA A 3 40.94 9.78 39.90
CA ALA A 3 41.05 9.08 38.60
C ALA A 3 41.05 7.54 38.71
N SER A 4 40.09 6.90 38.05
CA SER A 4 40.18 5.52 37.53
C SER A 4 39.08 5.29 36.50
N LEU A 5 39.48 5.25 35.22
CA LEU A 5 38.73 4.81 34.05
C LEU A 5 39.02 3.34 33.83
N MET A 6 38.01 2.46 33.70
CA MET A 6 38.21 1.15 33.07
C MET A 6 36.98 0.66 32.33
N ASN A 7 37.22 0.33 31.06
CA ASN A 7 36.32 -0.09 30.01
C ASN A 7 35.72 -1.49 30.23
N ARG A 8 34.45 -1.68 29.87
CA ARG A 8 33.88 -3.01 29.62
C ARG A 8 33.41 -3.12 28.17
N ALA A 9 33.97 -4.12 27.50
CA ALA A 9 33.87 -4.42 26.09
C ALA A 9 32.43 -4.53 25.56
N VAL A 10 32.17 -3.83 24.45
CA VAL A 10 31.03 -4.07 23.56
C VAL A 10 31.41 -5.20 22.61
N SER A 11 30.82 -6.37 22.81
CA SER A 11 30.75 -7.40 21.77
C SER A 11 29.56 -7.07 20.86
N ARG A 12 29.83 -6.84 19.57
CA ARG A 12 28.97 -7.09 18.38
C ARG A 12 29.55 -6.33 17.19
N THR A 13 30.59 -6.90 16.59
CA THR A 13 31.03 -6.53 15.26
C THR A 13 30.23 -7.34 14.24
N GLU A 14 29.37 -6.60 13.56
CA GLU A 14 28.85 -6.86 12.22
C GLU A 14 29.92 -7.42 11.28
N THR A 15 29.66 -8.55 10.62
CA THR A 15 30.14 -8.87 9.27
C THR A 15 29.30 -10.02 8.71
N PHE A 16 28.12 -9.68 8.17
CA PHE A 16 27.39 -10.62 7.33
C PHE A 16 28.27 -10.98 6.13
N GLY A 17 28.56 -12.27 6.02
CA GLY A 17 29.39 -12.87 4.99
C GLY A 17 28.98 -12.44 3.59
N ALA A 18 30.01 -12.11 2.82
CA ALA A 18 29.95 -11.74 1.43
C ALA A 18 29.34 -12.85 0.56
N PHE A 19 28.11 -12.66 0.10
CA PHE A 19 27.63 -13.33 -1.11
C PHE A 19 28.07 -12.51 -2.33
N ARG A 20 29.34 -12.72 -2.74
CA ARG A 20 29.81 -12.36 -4.08
C ARG A 20 29.19 -13.34 -5.08
N LEU A 21 28.03 -13.00 -5.62
CA LEU A 21 27.51 -13.67 -6.81
C LEU A 21 28.21 -13.07 -8.03
N SER A 22 29.12 -13.84 -8.63
CA SER A 22 29.78 -13.52 -9.89
C SER A 22 28.75 -13.50 -11.02
N LEU A 23 28.55 -12.32 -11.62
CA LEU A 23 27.79 -12.16 -12.86
C LEU A 23 28.78 -12.21 -14.02
N ASN A 24 29.13 -13.42 -14.47
CA ASN A 24 29.83 -13.61 -15.73
C ASN A 24 29.04 -14.61 -16.58
N LEU A 25 28.15 -14.10 -17.42
CA LEU A 25 27.66 -14.87 -18.56
C LEU A 25 27.52 -13.96 -19.80
N LEU A 26 28.51 -14.12 -20.68
CA LEU A 26 28.56 -13.92 -22.14
C LEU A 26 27.93 -12.64 -22.70
N ARG A 27 28.71 -11.59 -23.05
CA ARG A 27 29.67 -11.50 -24.17
C ARG A 27 28.98 -11.68 -25.55
N HIS A 28 28.67 -10.52 -26.15
CA HIS A 28 28.59 -10.17 -27.57
C HIS A 28 28.56 -11.30 -28.62
N PHE A 29 27.50 -11.32 -29.42
CA PHE A 29 27.59 -11.65 -30.84
C PHE A 29 26.89 -10.56 -31.65
N SER A 30 27.70 -9.69 -32.27
CA SER A 30 27.29 -8.86 -33.40
C SER A 30 27.80 -9.53 -34.66
N SER A 31 26.91 -9.92 -35.57
CA SER A 31 27.23 -10.14 -36.97
C SER A 31 26.01 -9.81 -37.83
N PRO A 32 26.15 -9.09 -38.96
CA PRO A 32 25.05 -8.70 -39.83
C PRO A 32 24.83 -9.71 -40.97
N ALA A 33 23.58 -9.93 -41.40
CA ALA A 33 23.19 -10.11 -42.81
C ALA A 33 21.70 -10.51 -42.97
N ALA A 34 20.98 -9.66 -43.71
CA ALA A 34 19.96 -9.90 -44.75
C ALA A 34 18.83 -10.97 -44.64
N ALA A 35 17.65 -10.47 -45.04
CA ALA A 35 16.52 -11.10 -45.72
C ALA A 35 15.39 -11.77 -44.91
N SER A 36 14.21 -11.13 -44.95
CA SER A 36 12.88 -11.70 -44.62
C SER A 36 12.49 -12.80 -45.60
N PRO A 37 11.62 -13.76 -45.20
CA PRO A 37 10.19 -13.56 -45.46
C PRO A 37 9.27 -13.99 -44.30
N ALA A 38 7.97 -13.85 -44.57
CA ALA A 38 6.84 -13.70 -43.66
C ALA A 38 6.29 -14.98 -42.99
N ALA A 39 5.39 -14.70 -42.03
CA ALA A 39 4.55 -15.61 -41.23
C ALA A 39 5.39 -16.47 -40.27
N GLU A 40 5.20 -16.41 -38.95
CA GLU A 40 4.01 -16.85 -38.23
C GLU A 40 3.89 -16.03 -36.94
N ASN A 41 2.68 -15.55 -36.60
CA ASN A 41 2.40 -14.89 -35.33
C ASN A 41 2.37 -15.97 -34.22
N PRO A 42 3.32 -16.02 -33.26
CA PRO A 42 2.98 -16.58 -31.97
C PRO A 42 2.07 -15.55 -31.30
N SER A 43 0.75 -15.72 -31.45
CA SER A 43 -0.24 -15.24 -30.48
C SER A 43 0.12 -15.87 -29.14
N SER A 44 1.12 -15.29 -28.49
CA SER A 44 1.41 -15.48 -27.10
C SER A 44 0.40 -14.63 -26.38
N ASP A 45 -0.80 -15.20 -26.22
CA ASP A 45 -1.69 -14.81 -25.13
C ASP A 45 -0.80 -14.59 -23.91
N PRO A 46 -0.70 -13.37 -23.36
CA PRO A 46 0.00 -13.19 -22.12
C PRO A 46 -0.83 -13.97 -21.11
N ILE A 47 -0.39 -15.19 -20.80
CA ILE A 47 -0.77 -15.95 -19.63
C ILE A 47 -0.86 -14.90 -18.54
N LYS A 48 -2.10 -14.57 -18.14
CA LYS A 48 -2.37 -13.56 -17.11
C LYS A 48 -1.81 -14.16 -15.84
N ALA A 49 -0.49 -14.00 -15.65
CA ALA A 49 0.20 -14.27 -14.41
C ALA A 49 -0.59 -13.46 -13.41
N LYS A 50 -1.36 -14.16 -12.56
CA LYS A 50 -2.28 -13.61 -11.57
C LYS A 50 -1.59 -12.41 -10.95
N ARG A 51 -1.92 -11.22 -11.43
CA ARG A 51 -1.12 -10.01 -11.24
C ARG A 51 -1.02 -9.86 -9.73
N ARG A 52 0.13 -10.21 -9.14
CA ARG A 52 0.28 -10.27 -7.69
C ARG A 52 -0.23 -8.93 -7.21
N LYS A 53 -1.38 -8.90 -6.51
CA LYS A 53 -2.05 -7.65 -6.14
C LYS A 53 -0.98 -6.82 -5.45
N SER A 54 -0.46 -5.82 -6.17
CA SER A 54 0.72 -5.11 -5.71
C SER A 54 0.33 -4.50 -4.39
N LYS A 55 1.20 -4.68 -3.40
CA LYS A 55 0.94 -4.14 -2.07
C LYS A 55 0.98 -2.61 -2.19
N LYS A 56 -0.21 -1.99 -2.17
CA LYS A 56 -0.38 -0.53 -2.26
C LYS A 56 -0.42 0.11 -0.88
N ASN A 57 -0.10 1.38 -0.86
CA ASN A 57 -0.26 2.28 0.29
C ASN A 57 -1.72 2.78 0.35
N LEU A 58 -2.21 3.21 1.52
CA LEU A 58 -3.56 3.79 1.67
C LEU A 58 -3.79 4.95 0.70
N ILE A 59 -2.81 5.85 0.54
CA ILE A 59 -2.93 7.02 -0.35
C ILE A 59 -3.02 6.59 -1.81
N GLU A 60 -2.23 5.59 -2.22
CA GLU A 60 -2.32 5.05 -3.57
C GLU A 60 -3.67 4.39 -3.82
N VAL A 61 -4.22 3.66 -2.83
CA VAL A 61 -5.57 3.08 -2.92
C VAL A 61 -6.63 4.18 -3.03
N ALA A 62 -6.52 5.22 -2.21
CA ALA A 62 -7.40 6.39 -2.21
C ALA A 62 -7.36 7.16 -3.54
N GLN A 63 -6.21 7.24 -4.18
CA GLN A 63 -6.05 7.89 -5.48
C GLN A 63 -6.84 7.20 -6.60
N PHE A 64 -7.11 5.89 -6.49
CA PHE A 64 -7.95 5.18 -7.46
C PHE A 64 -9.47 5.38 -7.21
N LEU A 65 -9.85 6.02 -6.10
CA LEU A 65 -11.24 6.25 -5.73
C LEU A 65 -11.63 7.71 -5.98
N PRO A 66 -12.91 8.00 -6.28
CA PRO A 66 -13.39 9.37 -6.36
C PRO A 66 -13.22 10.08 -5.01
N ASN A 67 -13.04 11.40 -5.04
CA ASN A 67 -12.86 12.23 -3.84
C ASN A 67 -11.76 11.72 -2.90
N TRP A 68 -10.68 11.14 -3.43
CA TRP A 68 -9.58 10.56 -2.65
C TRP A 68 -10.05 9.48 -1.65
N GLY A 69 -11.14 8.77 -1.95
CA GLY A 69 -11.63 7.70 -1.11
C GLY A 69 -12.28 8.15 0.20
N ILE A 70 -12.65 9.44 0.34
CA ILE A 70 -13.42 9.93 1.49
C ILE A 70 -14.81 9.25 1.51
N GLY A 71 -15.23 8.74 2.67
CA GLY A 71 -16.46 7.95 2.86
C GLY A 71 -16.32 6.46 2.50
N TYR A 72 -15.15 6.02 2.04
CA TYR A 72 -14.90 4.62 1.72
C TYR A 72 -14.17 3.90 2.85
N HIS A 73 -14.40 2.59 2.92
CA HIS A 73 -13.77 1.72 3.90
C HIS A 73 -12.50 1.08 3.34
N MET A 74 -11.45 1.13 4.16
CA MET A 74 -10.18 0.50 3.88
C MET A 74 -9.70 -0.29 5.08
N ALA A 75 -8.99 -1.38 4.83
CA ALA A 75 -8.34 -2.15 5.88
C ALA A 75 -6.93 -2.56 5.45
N LYS A 76 -6.12 -2.92 6.44
CA LYS A 76 -4.89 -3.65 6.15
C LYS A 76 -5.22 -5.08 5.74
N ALA A 77 -4.37 -5.66 4.92
CA ALA A 77 -4.57 -7.00 4.38
C ALA A 77 -4.67 -8.08 5.46
N HIS A 78 -3.96 -7.92 6.58
CA HIS A 78 -3.92 -8.84 7.72
C HIS A 78 -4.95 -8.50 8.81
N TRP A 79 -5.73 -7.43 8.65
CA TRP A 79 -6.79 -7.10 9.60
C TRP A 79 -8.07 -7.82 9.22
N ASN A 80 -8.67 -8.48 10.21
CA ASN A 80 -9.98 -9.11 10.12
C ASN A 80 -10.92 -8.37 11.07
N GLY A 81 -12.16 -8.12 10.64
CA GLY A 81 -13.15 -7.39 11.43
C GLY A 81 -12.88 -5.89 11.59
N VAL A 82 -11.67 -5.37 11.34
CA VAL A 82 -11.36 -3.94 11.52
C VAL A 82 -11.17 -3.23 10.18
N SER A 83 -11.96 -2.18 9.96
CA SER A 83 -11.83 -1.28 8.82
C SER A 83 -11.86 0.18 9.27
N TYR A 84 -11.36 1.07 8.42
CA TYR A 84 -11.39 2.51 8.62
C TYR A 84 -12.21 3.16 7.51
N GLU A 85 -13.19 3.97 7.87
CA GLU A 85 -13.86 4.90 6.96
C GLU A 85 -13.01 6.17 6.86
N ILE A 86 -12.57 6.54 5.66
CA ILE A 86 -11.71 7.72 5.48
C ILE A 86 -12.55 8.99 5.57
N THR A 87 -12.14 9.95 6.40
CA THR A 87 -12.82 11.24 6.52
C THR A 87 -12.01 12.40 5.96
N LYS A 88 -10.69 12.39 6.16
CA LYS A 88 -9.79 13.43 5.66
C LYS A 88 -8.45 12.83 5.26
N ILE A 89 -7.90 13.31 4.16
CA ILE A 89 -6.52 13.04 3.73
C ILE A 89 -5.81 14.38 3.57
N ASN A 90 -4.59 14.46 4.11
CA ASN A 90 -3.69 15.57 3.88
C ASN A 90 -2.42 15.04 3.21
N LEU A 91 -2.20 15.45 1.96
CA LEU A 91 -1.11 14.99 1.12
C LEU A 91 0.14 15.87 1.31
N TYR A 92 1.30 15.27 1.13
CA TYR A 92 2.55 16.01 0.97
C TYR A 92 2.83 16.31 -0.51
N LYS A 93 3.96 16.93 -0.81
CA LYS A 93 4.37 17.38 -2.16
C LYS A 93 4.25 16.32 -3.27
N ASP A 94 4.56 15.06 -2.99
CA ASP A 94 4.60 14.01 -4.02
C ASP A 94 3.22 13.38 -4.31
N GLY A 95 2.18 13.71 -3.54
CA GLY A 95 0.84 13.12 -3.65
C GLY A 95 0.75 11.62 -3.28
N ARG A 96 1.88 10.92 -3.10
CA ARG A 96 1.95 9.49 -2.71
C ARG A 96 2.00 9.26 -1.20
N HIS A 97 2.27 10.33 -0.46
CA HIS A 97 2.49 10.32 0.98
C HIS A 97 1.59 11.36 1.63
N GLY A 98 1.24 11.11 2.88
CA GLY A 98 0.39 12.03 3.62
C GLY A 98 -0.03 11.49 4.98
N LYS A 99 -0.92 12.24 5.60
CA LYS A 99 -1.65 11.86 6.81
C LYS A 99 -3.10 11.58 6.42
N ALA A 100 -3.70 10.60 7.08
CA ALA A 100 -5.12 10.31 6.91
C ALA A 100 -5.80 10.22 8.29
N TRP A 101 -7.05 10.62 8.32
CA TRP A 101 -7.96 10.49 9.45
C TRP A 101 -9.18 9.69 9.01
N GLY A 102 -9.74 8.95 9.95
CA GLY A 102 -10.90 8.12 9.67
C GLY A 102 -11.55 7.57 10.92
N ILE A 103 -12.74 7.03 10.73
CA ILE A 103 -13.54 6.39 11.77
C ILE A 103 -13.25 4.90 11.76
N VAL A 104 -13.04 4.32 12.95
CA VAL A 104 -12.81 2.87 13.08
C VAL A 104 -14.15 2.15 13.06
N HIS A 105 -14.27 1.17 12.18
CA HIS A 105 -15.36 0.21 12.17
C HIS A 105 -14.84 -1.15 12.61
N LYS A 106 -15.52 -1.76 13.59
CA LYS A 106 -15.30 -3.15 14.02
C LYS A 106 -16.53 -3.95 13.65
N ASP A 107 -16.35 -4.99 12.85
CA ASP A 107 -17.39 -5.91 12.38
C ASP A 107 -18.59 -5.19 11.72
N GLY A 108 -18.29 -4.07 11.04
CA GLY A 108 -19.29 -3.22 10.39
C GLY A 108 -19.84 -2.10 11.27
N LEU A 109 -19.74 -2.22 12.60
CA LEU A 109 -20.21 -1.19 13.55
C LEU A 109 -19.19 -0.08 13.74
N ARG A 110 -19.67 1.17 13.75
CA ARG A 110 -18.87 2.35 14.11
C ARG A 110 -18.45 2.22 15.57
N ALA A 111 -17.16 1.97 15.77
CA ALA A 111 -16.57 1.84 17.11
C ALA A 111 -16.12 3.19 17.69
N ALA A 112 -16.05 4.24 16.86
CA ALA A 112 -15.66 5.58 17.27
C ALA A 112 -16.59 6.61 16.63
N GLU A 113 -17.01 7.60 17.41
CA GLU A 113 -17.79 8.74 16.91
C GLU A 113 -16.88 9.79 16.25
N ALA A 114 -15.67 9.97 16.81
CA ALA A 114 -14.72 10.98 16.34
C ALA A 114 -13.70 10.41 15.32
N PRO A 115 -13.33 11.17 14.27
CA PRO A 115 -12.26 10.81 13.36
C PRO A 115 -10.90 10.71 14.08
N LYS A 116 -10.28 9.54 14.02
CA LYS A 116 -8.94 9.30 14.57
C LYS A 116 -7.89 9.28 13.46
N LYS A 117 -6.69 9.75 13.78
CA LYS A 117 -5.54 9.63 12.88
C LYS A 117 -5.24 8.16 12.58
N ILE A 118 -5.24 7.81 11.30
CA ILE A 118 -4.94 6.45 10.84
C ILE A 118 -3.42 6.26 10.89
N SER A 119 -2.97 5.19 11.55
CA SER A 119 -1.55 4.87 11.67
C SER A 119 -1.08 3.93 10.56
N GLY A 120 0.18 4.11 10.15
CA GLY A 120 0.79 3.26 9.11
C GLY A 120 0.18 3.46 7.73
N VAL A 121 -0.29 4.67 7.41
CA VAL A 121 -0.78 5.07 6.07
C VAL A 121 0.22 4.65 5.00
N HIS A 122 1.50 4.99 5.18
CA HIS A 122 2.58 4.69 4.23
C HIS A 122 2.93 3.20 4.07
N LYS A 123 2.37 2.31 4.90
CA LYS A 123 2.69 0.89 4.78
C LYS A 123 2.05 0.30 3.52
N ARG A 124 2.79 -0.56 2.84
CA ARG A 124 2.31 -1.30 1.66
C ARG A 124 1.54 -2.54 2.10
N CYS A 125 0.36 -2.34 2.67
CA CYS A 125 -0.51 -3.44 3.08
C CYS A 125 -1.99 -3.03 3.10
N TRP A 126 -2.35 -1.92 2.48
CA TRP A 126 -3.73 -1.45 2.45
C TRP A 126 -4.48 -2.04 1.26
N LYS A 127 -5.75 -2.36 1.49
CA LYS A 127 -6.71 -2.80 0.47
C LYS A 127 -8.01 -2.03 0.63
N TYR A 128 -8.62 -1.70 -0.49
CA TYR A 128 -10.00 -1.26 -0.53
C TYR A 128 -10.92 -2.44 -0.18
N ILE A 129 -11.92 -2.20 0.67
CA ILE A 129 -12.99 -3.16 0.94
C ILE A 129 -14.22 -2.70 0.15
N PRO A 130 -14.53 -3.34 -0.99
CA PRO A 130 -15.82 -3.14 -1.62
C PRO A 130 -16.93 -3.63 -0.67
N ASN A 131 -18.07 -2.93 -0.66
CA ASN A 131 -19.32 -3.31 0.03
C ASN A 131 -19.56 -2.79 1.45
N LEU A 132 -18.72 -1.90 2.01
CA LEU A 132 -19.08 -1.16 3.24
C LEU A 132 -19.51 0.29 2.96
N SER A 133 -19.20 0.82 1.77
CA SER A 133 -19.38 2.23 1.41
C SER A 133 -20.82 2.64 1.02
N LYS A 134 -21.83 1.92 1.50
CA LYS A 134 -23.25 2.30 1.33
C LYS A 134 -23.97 2.20 2.68
N THR A 135 -23.52 3.00 3.64
CA THR A 135 -24.48 3.59 4.58
C THR A 135 -24.53 5.07 4.25
N THR A 136 -25.20 5.39 3.14
CA THR A 136 -25.80 6.71 3.00
C THR A 136 -26.74 6.88 4.20
N PRO A 137 -26.61 7.90 5.06
CA PRO A 137 -27.76 8.34 5.83
C PRO A 137 -28.72 8.97 4.82
N ALA A 138 -29.52 8.15 4.14
CA ALA A 138 -30.76 8.61 3.53
C ALA A 138 -31.74 8.84 4.68
N THR A 139 -31.57 9.95 5.39
CA THR A 139 -32.58 10.50 6.31
C THR A 139 -32.73 11.98 6.00
N ALA A 140 -33.34 12.24 4.85
CA ALA A 140 -34.41 13.21 4.76
C ALA A 140 -35.54 12.46 4.03
N PRO A 141 -36.73 12.41 4.65
CA PRO A 141 -37.68 13.48 4.38
C PRO A 141 -38.25 14.13 5.64
N GLN A 142 -38.67 15.37 5.44
CA GLN A 142 -39.55 16.15 6.30
C GLN A 142 -40.85 15.39 6.64
N VAL A 143 -41.22 15.39 7.92
CA VAL A 143 -42.57 15.30 8.54
C VAL A 143 -42.32 15.36 10.06
N GLU A 144 -43.02 16.05 10.97
CA GLU A 144 -44.23 16.89 10.99
C GLU A 144 -44.43 17.36 12.46
N ALA A 145 -45.39 18.28 12.66
CA ALA A 145 -46.11 18.62 13.90
C ALA A 145 -45.68 19.92 14.58
N ALA A 146 -46.58 20.84 14.94
CA ALA A 146 -48.01 21.06 14.67
C ALA A 146 -48.28 22.54 14.99
#